data_AF-A0A1G4G8V5-F1
#
_entry.id   AF-A0A1G4G8V5-F1
#
_cell.length_a   1.000
_cell.length_b   1.000
_cell.length_c   1.000
_cell.angle_alpha   90.00
_cell.angle_beta   90.00
_cell.angle_gamma   90.00
#
_symmetry.space_group_name_H-M   'P 1'
#
loop_
_entity.id
_entity.type
_entity.pdbx_description
1 polymer ?
#
loop_
_entity_poly.entity_id
_entity_poly.type
_entity_poly.pdbx_seq_one_letter_code
_entity_poly.pdbx_strand_id
1 'polypeptide(L)'
;MLTDKDKKKFKIYNFTDYERKIVYLIDRLEHEASKYSVLEPIDYVEASNIDFSDILKTYKKINITDNNVYTYINQDLLNILLAYDMHENKPHKILQAAQEIAKWLLDKSDDDFPNEIKVINYFQALKRERTLSEKENIILYDIEQNSEELLYKLGANILLDNLKGAQIQFNKLSKEDKEKFKTYPIYNLWNPKSIRDN
;
A
#
# COMPACT_ATOMS: atom_id res chain seq x y z
N MET A 1 3.31 34.64 -5.17
CA MET A 1 1.84 34.64 -4.99
C MET A 1 1.21 34.49 -6.36
N LEU A 2 0.40 33.46 -6.57
CA LEU A 2 -0.45 33.42 -7.77
C LEU A 2 -1.68 34.30 -7.52
N THR A 3 -2.17 34.89 -8.60
CA THR A 3 -3.37 35.71 -8.57
C THR A 3 -4.36 35.09 -9.56
N ASP A 4 -5.55 34.72 -9.08
CA ASP A 4 -6.61 34.20 -9.94
C ASP A 4 -7.29 35.36 -10.71
N LYS A 5 -8.14 35.02 -11.69
CA LYS A 5 -8.93 35.92 -12.52
C LYS A 5 -9.73 36.94 -11.68
N ASP A 6 -10.15 36.56 -10.48
CA ASP A 6 -10.85 37.42 -9.52
C ASP A 6 -9.93 38.30 -8.65
N LYS A 7 -8.63 38.39 -8.98
CA LYS A 7 -7.60 39.13 -8.23
C LYS A 7 -7.38 38.64 -6.79
N LYS A 8 -7.87 37.45 -6.44
CA LYS A 8 -7.55 36.78 -5.17
C LYS A 8 -6.09 36.33 -5.20
N LYS A 9 -5.33 36.71 -4.18
CA LYS A 9 -3.92 36.33 -4.02
C LYS A 9 -3.82 35.03 -3.23
N PHE A 10 -3.10 34.06 -3.76
CA PHE A 10 -2.84 32.79 -3.11
C PHE A 10 -1.36 32.68 -2.76
N LYS A 11 -1.08 32.20 -1.55
CA LYS A 11 0.25 31.79 -1.13
C LYS A 11 0.36 30.29 -1.42
N ILE A 12 1.21 29.96 -2.37
CA ILE A 12 1.52 28.58 -2.74
C ILE A 12 2.67 28.15 -1.85
N TYR A 13 2.52 26.98 -1.26
CA TYR A 13 3.58 26.30 -0.54
C TYR A 13 4.03 25.14 -1.40
N ASN A 14 5.32 24.80 -1.34
CA ASN A 14 5.75 23.53 -1.89
C ASN A 14 5.13 22.42 -1.03
N PHE A 15 4.82 21.27 -1.64
CA PHE A 15 4.21 20.14 -0.91
C PHE A 15 5.09 19.71 0.29
N THR A 16 6.41 19.83 0.12
CA THR A 16 7.41 19.54 1.16
C THR A 16 7.42 20.55 2.30
N ASP A 17 6.99 21.80 2.05
CA ASP A 17 7.06 22.92 3.00
C ASP A 17 5.79 23.01 3.87
N TYR A 18 4.87 22.06 3.70
CA TYR A 18 3.62 22.02 4.44
C TYR A 18 3.85 21.44 5.83
N GLU A 19 3.92 22.32 6.85
CA GLU A 19 4.20 21.96 8.25
C GLU A 19 2.95 21.67 9.10
N ARG A 20 1.74 21.65 8.51
CA ARG A 20 0.53 21.37 9.30
C ARG A 20 0.36 19.87 9.53
N LYS A 21 -0.18 19.53 10.70
CA LYS A 21 -0.55 18.16 11.05
C LYS A 21 -1.62 17.63 10.10
N ILE A 22 -1.36 16.47 9.50
CA ILE A 22 -2.38 15.68 8.77
C ILE A 22 -2.90 14.62 9.74
N VAL A 23 -4.21 14.39 9.72
CA VAL A 23 -4.86 13.40 10.58
C VAL A 23 -5.89 12.58 9.80
N TYR A 24 -6.04 11.30 10.17
CA TYR A 24 -7.24 10.52 9.89
C TYR A 24 -8.28 10.76 10.97
N LEU A 25 -9.54 10.81 10.56
CA LEU A 25 -10.69 10.90 11.47
C LEU A 25 -11.40 9.54 11.55
N ILE A 26 -11.40 8.92 12.73
CA ILE A 26 -12.06 7.63 12.98
C ILE A 26 -12.92 7.79 14.22
N ASP A 27 -14.21 7.47 14.15
CA ASP A 27 -15.11 7.61 15.29
C ASP A 27 -15.00 8.99 16.00
N ARG A 28 -14.68 10.03 15.23
CA ARG A 28 -14.43 11.42 15.65
C ARG A 28 -13.14 11.65 16.46
N LEU A 29 -12.23 10.69 16.49
CA LEU A 29 -10.87 10.81 17.03
C LEU A 29 -9.87 11.12 15.91
N GLU A 30 -8.90 11.96 16.23
CA GLU A 30 -7.83 12.36 15.31
C GLU A 30 -6.60 11.47 15.51
N HIS A 31 -6.16 10.82 14.44
CA HIS A 31 -4.96 9.99 14.41
C HIS A 31 -3.93 10.63 13.49
N GLU A 32 -2.72 10.88 13.98
CA GLU A 32 -1.68 11.55 13.20
C GLU A 32 -1.25 10.71 11.98
N ALA A 33 -1.07 11.39 10.85
CA ALA A 33 -0.75 10.78 9.58
C ALA A 33 0.43 11.48 8.91
N SER A 34 1.03 10.80 7.94
CA SER A 34 2.06 11.39 7.09
C SER A 34 1.43 12.45 6.18
N LYS A 35 2.20 13.47 5.81
CA LYS A 35 1.79 14.40 4.75
C LYS A 35 1.53 13.70 3.42
N TYR A 36 2.18 12.55 3.17
CA TYR A 36 1.99 11.74 1.97
C TYR A 36 0.68 10.93 2.00
N SER A 37 0.07 10.73 3.18
CA SER A 37 -1.18 9.98 3.36
C SER A 37 -2.42 10.62 2.71
N VAL A 38 -2.32 11.89 2.29
CA VAL A 38 -3.39 12.59 1.56
C VAL A 38 -3.41 12.28 0.07
N LEU A 39 -2.37 11.63 -0.45
CA LEU A 39 -2.18 11.39 -1.88
C LEU A 39 -2.95 10.14 -2.32
N GLU A 40 -3.65 10.26 -3.44
CA GLU A 40 -4.22 9.14 -4.16
C GLU A 40 -3.14 8.46 -5.03
N PRO A 41 -3.35 7.21 -5.50
CA PRO A 41 -2.38 6.51 -6.35
C PRO A 41 -1.90 7.32 -7.56
N ILE A 42 -2.80 8.07 -8.21
CA ILE A 42 -2.46 8.90 -9.38
C ILE A 42 -1.52 10.06 -9.01
N ASP A 43 -1.63 10.64 -7.82
CA ASP A 43 -0.79 11.74 -7.39
C ASP A 43 0.68 11.32 -7.27
N TYR A 44 0.93 10.08 -6.82
CA TYR A 44 2.27 9.50 -6.78
C TYR A 44 2.90 9.29 -8.17
N VAL A 45 2.07 9.24 -9.22
CA VAL A 45 2.51 9.14 -10.62
C VAL A 45 2.77 10.52 -11.23
N GLU A 46 1.85 11.46 -11.02
CA GLU A 46 1.85 12.76 -11.71
C GLU A 46 2.68 13.84 -11.00
N ALA A 47 2.74 13.80 -9.67
CA ALA A 47 3.43 14.85 -8.91
C ALA A 47 4.96 14.72 -9.05
N SER A 48 5.57 15.71 -9.69
CA SER A 48 7.01 15.74 -9.96
C SER A 48 7.88 16.04 -8.72
N ASN A 49 7.29 16.56 -7.64
CA ASN A 49 7.99 17.06 -6.46
C ASN A 49 7.87 16.15 -5.21
N ILE A 50 7.41 14.90 -5.37
CA ILE A 50 7.39 13.93 -4.26
C ILE A 50 8.82 13.44 -3.96
N ASP A 51 9.25 13.61 -2.71
CA ASP A 51 10.45 12.98 -2.18
C ASP A 51 10.12 11.60 -1.59
N PHE A 52 10.23 10.58 -2.42
CA PHE A 52 9.99 9.18 -2.02
C PHE A 52 10.93 8.71 -0.90
N SER A 53 12.12 9.30 -0.76
CA SER A 53 13.08 8.96 0.31
C SER A 53 12.71 9.54 1.68
N ASP A 54 11.74 10.45 1.73
CA ASP A 54 11.24 11.07 2.96
C ASP A 54 10.00 10.35 3.53
N ILE A 55 9.27 9.59 2.72
CA ILE A 55 8.00 8.97 3.10
C ILE A 55 8.13 8.10 4.36
N LEU A 56 9.08 7.17 4.40
CA LEU A 56 9.26 6.34 5.60
C LEU A 56 9.67 7.17 6.84
N LYS A 57 10.41 8.26 6.63
CA LYS A 57 10.86 9.13 7.73
C LYS A 57 9.68 9.86 8.38
N THR A 58 8.65 10.22 7.61
CA THR A 58 7.46 10.85 8.17
C THR A 58 6.65 9.86 8.99
N TYR A 59 6.47 8.61 8.53
CA TYR A 59 5.78 7.58 9.32
C TYR A 59 6.48 7.28 10.65
N LYS A 60 7.81 7.21 10.65
CA LYS A 60 8.60 6.98 11.87
C LYS A 60 8.51 8.11 12.91
N LYS A 61 8.05 9.30 12.52
CA LYS A 61 7.86 10.46 13.40
C LYS A 61 6.45 10.52 14.01
N ILE A 62 5.50 9.75 13.49
CA ILE A 62 4.12 9.72 13.99
C ILE A 62 4.15 9.19 15.42
N ASN A 63 3.48 9.90 16.33
CA ASN A 63 3.23 9.39 17.66
C ASN A 63 2.15 8.30 17.60
N ILE A 64 2.55 7.04 17.76
CA ILE A 64 1.65 5.90 17.66
C ILE A 64 0.85 5.80 18.97
N THR A 65 -0.39 6.28 18.93
CA THR A 65 -1.31 6.30 20.07
C THR A 65 -2.20 5.08 20.15
N ASP A 66 -2.37 4.37 19.03
CA ASP A 66 -3.17 3.16 18.87
C ASP A 66 -2.77 2.40 17.60
N ASN A 67 -3.28 1.18 17.47
CA ASN A 67 -2.92 0.28 16.37
C ASN A 67 -3.58 0.64 15.02
N ASN A 68 -4.57 1.54 14.97
CA ASN A 68 -5.15 1.93 13.69
C ASN A 68 -4.14 2.67 12.81
N VAL A 69 -3.13 3.32 13.40
CA VAL A 69 -2.03 3.96 12.66
C VAL A 69 -1.38 2.99 11.68
N TYR A 70 -1.15 1.72 12.06
CA TYR A 70 -0.55 0.73 11.17
C TYR A 70 -1.47 0.36 10.00
N THR A 71 -2.78 0.32 10.22
CA THR A 71 -3.78 0.11 9.16
C THR A 71 -3.69 1.19 8.08
N TYR A 72 -3.50 2.46 8.46
CA TYR A 72 -3.37 3.56 7.50
C TYR A 72 -2.05 3.58 6.77
N ILE A 73 -0.94 3.34 7.48
CA ILE A 73 0.37 3.21 6.85
C ILE A 73 0.35 2.05 5.85
N ASN A 74 -0.35 0.96 6.18
CA ASN A 74 -0.58 -0.14 5.26
C ASN A 74 -1.43 0.28 4.05
N GLN A 75 -2.49 1.07 4.24
CA GLN A 75 -3.27 1.58 3.11
C GLN A 75 -2.44 2.48 2.18
N ASP A 76 -1.59 3.34 2.74
CA ASP A 76 -0.68 4.18 1.96
C ASP A 76 0.33 3.33 1.18
N LEU A 77 0.89 2.27 1.80
CA LEU A 77 1.73 1.29 1.11
C LEU A 77 1.00 0.68 -0.10
N LEU A 78 -0.27 0.29 0.06
CA LEU A 78 -1.05 -0.25 -1.07
C LEU A 78 -1.26 0.80 -2.17
N ASN A 79 -1.50 2.07 -1.81
CA ASN A 79 -1.63 3.16 -2.78
C ASN A 79 -0.32 3.42 -3.55
N ILE A 80 0.83 3.36 -2.89
CA ILE A 80 2.15 3.50 -3.52
C ILE A 80 2.43 2.33 -4.48
N LEU A 81 2.05 1.10 -4.11
CA LEU A 81 2.15 -0.06 -5.00
C LEU A 81 1.24 0.07 -6.22
N LEU A 82 0.00 0.57 -6.04
CA LEU A 82 -0.90 0.87 -7.15
C LEU A 82 -0.28 1.94 -8.07
N ALA A 83 0.31 2.99 -7.53
CA ALA A 83 1.00 4.01 -8.30
C ALA A 83 2.14 3.44 -9.14
N TYR A 84 2.97 2.57 -8.55
CA TYR A 84 3.99 1.83 -9.31
C TYR A 84 3.37 0.98 -10.42
N ASP A 85 2.24 0.32 -10.14
CA ASP A 85 1.53 -0.50 -11.12
C ASP A 85 0.93 0.34 -12.28
N MET A 86 0.49 1.57 -12.01
CA MET A 86 -0.03 2.52 -13.00
C MET A 86 1.08 3.15 -13.84
N HIS A 87 2.26 3.39 -13.26
CA HIS A 87 3.32 4.12 -13.95
C HIS A 87 3.94 3.29 -15.07
N GLU A 88 3.90 3.80 -16.31
CA GLU A 88 4.41 3.10 -17.51
C GLU A 88 5.90 2.74 -17.39
N ASN A 89 6.71 3.71 -16.96
CA ASN A 89 8.16 3.54 -16.81
C ASN A 89 8.61 2.77 -15.55
N LYS A 90 7.69 2.31 -14.69
CA LYS A 90 8.01 1.53 -13.48
C LYS A 90 9.19 2.10 -12.66
N PRO A 91 9.12 3.37 -12.22
CA PRO A 91 10.25 4.04 -11.60
C PRO A 91 10.65 3.35 -10.30
N HIS A 92 11.92 2.95 -10.21
CA HIS A 92 12.48 2.23 -9.06
C HIS A 92 12.24 2.93 -7.72
N LYS A 93 12.31 4.27 -7.68
CA LYS A 93 12.07 5.08 -6.46
C LYS A 93 10.71 4.85 -5.80
N ILE A 94 9.65 4.58 -6.58
CA ILE A 94 8.30 4.33 -6.04
C ILE A 94 8.27 2.93 -5.40
N LEU A 95 8.79 1.94 -6.12
CA LEU A 95 8.85 0.57 -5.61
C LEU A 95 9.75 0.46 -4.36
N GLN A 96 10.90 1.14 -4.39
CA GLN A 96 11.82 1.19 -3.26
C GLN A 96 11.14 1.76 -2.02
N ALA A 97 10.40 2.87 -2.12
CA ALA A 97 9.64 3.42 -1.01
C ALA A 97 8.61 2.42 -0.46
N ALA A 98 7.86 1.73 -1.34
CA ALA A 98 6.93 0.69 -0.92
C ALA A 98 7.63 -0.47 -0.20
N GLN A 99 8.76 -0.96 -0.71
CA GLN A 99 9.53 -2.03 -0.09
C GLN A 99 10.07 -1.62 1.30
N GLU A 100 10.58 -0.39 1.44
CA GLU A 100 11.08 0.14 2.72
C GLU A 100 9.96 0.25 3.77
N ILE A 101 8.77 0.73 3.37
CA ILE A 101 7.59 0.81 4.25
C ILE A 101 7.13 -0.59 4.65
N ALA A 102 6.98 -1.50 3.68
CA ALA A 102 6.52 -2.86 3.95
C ALA A 102 7.47 -3.63 4.86
N LYS A 103 8.78 -3.49 4.66
CA LYS A 103 9.80 -4.07 5.54
C LYS A 103 9.71 -3.49 6.95
N TRP A 104 9.54 -2.17 7.06
CA TRP A 104 9.41 -1.53 8.36
C TRP A 104 8.16 -2.00 9.12
N LEU A 105 7.02 -2.16 8.45
CA LEU A 105 5.81 -2.72 9.06
C LEU A 105 6.01 -4.18 9.49
N LEU A 106 6.68 -5.00 8.67
CA LEU A 106 6.97 -6.39 8.99
C LEU A 106 7.89 -6.53 10.22
N ASP A 107 8.84 -5.62 10.40
CA ASP A 107 9.77 -5.63 11.53
C ASP A 107 9.14 -5.18 12.85
N LYS A 108 7.92 -4.66 12.83
CA LYS A 108 7.19 -4.30 14.04
C LYS A 108 6.52 -5.55 14.62
N SER A 109 7.10 -6.06 15.70
CA SER A 109 6.65 -7.26 16.42
C SER A 109 5.61 -6.98 17.51
N ASP A 110 5.54 -5.74 18.00
CA ASP A 110 4.81 -5.41 19.23
C ASP A 110 3.47 -4.69 18.95
N ASP A 111 2.96 -4.79 17.72
CA ASP A 111 1.67 -4.21 17.33
C ASP A 111 0.63 -5.31 17.04
N ASP A 112 -0.66 -4.96 17.10
CA ASP A 112 -1.77 -5.89 16.85
C ASP A 112 -2.15 -5.99 15.36
N PHE A 113 -1.35 -5.45 14.44
CA PHE A 113 -1.65 -5.51 13.01
C PHE A 113 -1.37 -6.93 12.46
N PRO A 114 -2.30 -7.54 11.70
CA PRO A 114 -2.18 -8.95 11.31
C PRO A 114 -0.87 -9.29 10.60
N ASN A 115 -0.15 -10.28 11.13
CA ASN A 115 1.17 -10.66 10.62
C ASN A 115 1.11 -11.16 9.17
N GLU A 116 0.06 -11.88 8.80
CA GLU A 116 -0.14 -12.36 7.43
C GLU A 116 -0.24 -11.20 6.43
N ILE A 117 -0.92 -10.10 6.81
CA ILE A 117 -1.01 -8.91 5.96
C ILE A 117 0.38 -8.30 5.79
N LYS A 118 1.18 -8.18 6.86
CA LYS A 118 2.55 -7.66 6.79
C LYS A 118 3.41 -8.48 5.84
N VAL A 119 3.37 -9.81 5.97
CA VAL A 119 4.14 -10.74 5.13
C VAL A 119 3.69 -10.66 3.67
N ILE A 120 2.39 -10.75 3.41
CA ILE A 120 1.83 -10.66 2.05
C ILE A 120 2.21 -9.33 1.41
N ASN A 121 2.13 -8.22 2.15
CA ASN A 121 2.41 -6.89 1.62
C ASN A 121 3.90 -6.66 1.35
N TYR A 122 4.78 -7.20 2.18
CA TYR A 122 6.22 -7.20 1.91
C TYR A 122 6.57 -8.06 0.68
N PHE A 123 6.05 -9.28 0.60
CA PHE A 123 6.37 -10.19 -0.50
C PHE A 123 5.76 -9.75 -1.83
N GLN A 124 4.58 -9.12 -1.87
CA GLN A 124 4.06 -8.56 -3.12
C GLN A 124 4.91 -7.38 -3.61
N ALA A 125 5.53 -6.61 -2.71
CA ALA A 125 6.43 -5.52 -3.10
C ALA A 125 7.73 -6.08 -3.70
N LEU A 126 8.30 -7.14 -3.10
CA LEU A 126 9.47 -7.83 -3.65
C LEU A 126 9.17 -8.52 -4.99
N LYS A 127 7.99 -9.12 -5.14
CA LYS A 127 7.60 -9.85 -6.36
C LYS A 127 7.53 -8.97 -7.61
N ARG A 128 7.40 -7.65 -7.44
CA ARG A 128 7.44 -6.66 -8.53
C ARG A 128 8.85 -6.39 -9.07
N GLU A 129 9.87 -6.78 -8.33
CA GLU A 129 11.28 -6.60 -8.70
C GLU A 129 11.94 -7.92 -9.09
N ARG A 130 11.58 -9.02 -8.40
CA ARG A 130 12.20 -10.34 -8.59
C ARG A 130 11.27 -11.48 -8.22
N THR A 131 11.63 -12.69 -8.62
CA THR A 131 11.00 -13.91 -8.10
C THR A 131 11.28 -14.08 -6.60
N LEU A 132 10.30 -14.61 -5.87
CA LEU A 132 10.45 -14.99 -4.46
C LEU A 132 11.30 -16.27 -4.34
N SER A 133 12.12 -16.31 -3.29
CA SER A 133 12.99 -17.44 -2.98
C SER A 133 12.21 -18.59 -2.32
N GLU A 134 12.80 -19.79 -2.32
CA GLU A 134 12.20 -20.95 -1.65
C GLU A 134 11.86 -20.70 -0.18
N LYS A 135 12.70 -19.97 0.56
CA LYS A 135 12.43 -19.62 1.97
C LYS A 135 11.21 -18.72 2.10
N GLU A 136 11.05 -17.76 1.19
CA GLU A 136 9.88 -16.88 1.15
C GLU A 136 8.62 -17.66 0.75
N ASN A 137 8.73 -18.60 -0.20
CA ASN A 137 7.62 -19.46 -0.61
C ASN A 137 7.16 -20.40 0.52
N ILE A 138 8.08 -20.93 1.33
CA ILE A 138 7.73 -21.75 2.51
C ILE A 138 6.82 -20.98 3.48
N ILE A 139 7.11 -19.70 3.73
CA ILE A 139 6.28 -18.85 4.59
C ILE A 139 4.89 -18.63 3.96
N LEU A 140 4.82 -18.47 2.63
CA LEU A 140 3.54 -18.34 1.94
C LEU A 140 2.71 -19.63 1.97
N TYR A 141 3.34 -20.80 1.87
CA TYR A 141 2.64 -22.07 2.03
C TYR A 141 2.04 -22.24 3.43
N ASP A 142 2.75 -21.77 4.47
CA ASP A 142 2.23 -21.77 5.83
C ASP A 142 0.96 -20.90 5.96
N ILE A 143 0.98 -19.67 5.43
CA ILE A 143 -0.20 -18.79 5.37
C ILE A 143 -1.35 -19.45 4.60
N GLU A 144 -1.05 -20.02 3.43
CA GLU A 144 -2.06 -20.68 2.58
C GLU A 144 -2.77 -21.83 3.29
N GLN A 145 -2.02 -22.64 4.04
CA GLN A 145 -2.56 -23.80 4.73
C GLN A 145 -3.26 -23.40 6.04
N ASN A 146 -2.63 -22.54 6.83
CA ASN A 146 -2.93 -22.38 8.25
C ASN A 146 -3.72 -21.12 8.61
N SER A 147 -3.77 -20.10 7.75
CA SER A 147 -4.61 -18.92 8.05
C SER A 147 -6.09 -19.29 8.16
N GLU A 148 -6.85 -18.58 8.97
CA GLU A 148 -8.30 -18.74 9.03
C GLU A 148 -9.00 -17.95 7.91
N GLU A 149 -8.44 -16.80 7.57
CA GLU A 149 -9.00 -15.86 6.59
C GLU A 149 -8.72 -16.27 5.15
N LEU A 150 -9.80 -16.43 4.38
CA LEU A 150 -9.72 -16.81 2.97
C LEU A 150 -8.97 -15.78 2.11
N LEU A 151 -9.03 -14.50 2.47
CA LEU A 151 -8.30 -13.44 1.78
C LEU A 151 -6.78 -13.59 1.91
N TYR A 152 -6.28 -14.06 3.06
CA TYR A 152 -4.85 -14.27 3.27
C TYR A 152 -4.36 -15.48 2.45
N LYS A 153 -5.14 -16.56 2.43
CA LYS A 153 -4.86 -17.73 1.58
C LYS A 153 -4.83 -17.37 0.10
N LEU A 154 -5.78 -16.55 -0.33
CA LEU A 154 -5.85 -16.05 -1.71
C LEU A 154 -4.60 -15.25 -2.06
N GLY A 155 -4.22 -14.29 -1.21
CA GLY A 155 -3.00 -13.51 -1.39
C GLY A 155 -1.75 -14.40 -1.48
N ALA A 156 -1.64 -15.40 -0.60
CA ALA A 156 -0.53 -16.35 -0.61
C ALA A 156 -0.47 -17.17 -1.91
N ASN A 157 -1.61 -17.70 -2.38
CA ASN A 157 -1.66 -18.44 -3.64
C ASN A 157 -1.31 -17.60 -4.87
N ILE A 158 -1.67 -16.31 -4.89
CA ILE A 158 -1.24 -15.38 -5.95
C ILE A 158 0.28 -15.22 -5.94
N LEU A 159 0.88 -15.00 -4.76
CA LEU A 159 2.32 -14.82 -4.64
C LEU A 159 3.12 -16.10 -4.92
N LEU A 160 2.52 -17.28 -4.71
CA LEU A 160 3.06 -18.59 -5.07
C LEU A 160 2.87 -18.97 -6.55
N ASP A 161 2.27 -18.10 -7.38
CA ASP A 161 1.87 -18.40 -8.76
C ASP A 161 0.91 -19.62 -8.89
N ASN A 162 0.24 -20.02 -7.81
CA ASN A 162 -0.78 -21.06 -7.82
C ASN A 162 -2.12 -20.49 -8.30
N LEU A 163 -2.19 -20.17 -9.60
CA LEU A 163 -3.34 -19.47 -10.18
C LEU A 163 -4.66 -20.26 -10.09
N LYS A 164 -4.58 -21.60 -10.10
CA LYS A 164 -5.75 -22.46 -9.91
C LYS A 164 -6.28 -22.37 -8.49
N GLY A 165 -5.39 -22.44 -7.49
CA GLY A 165 -5.73 -22.25 -6.08
C GLY A 165 -6.33 -20.86 -5.84
N ALA A 166 -5.69 -19.82 -6.36
CA ALA A 166 -6.18 -18.44 -6.30
C ALA A 166 -7.58 -18.31 -6.90
N GLN A 167 -7.83 -18.84 -8.09
CA GLN A 167 -9.16 -18.78 -8.72
C GLN A 167 -10.25 -19.47 -7.89
N ILE A 168 -9.95 -20.66 -7.34
CA ILE A 168 -10.88 -21.41 -6.50
C ILE A 168 -11.22 -20.61 -5.23
N GLN A 169 -10.22 -20.04 -4.57
CA GLN A 169 -10.39 -19.24 -3.36
C GLN A 169 -11.13 -17.92 -3.64
N PHE A 170 -10.75 -17.21 -4.70
CA PHE A 170 -11.44 -16.00 -5.15
C PHE A 170 -12.91 -16.27 -5.43
N ASN A 171 -13.26 -17.40 -6.07
CA ASN A 171 -14.64 -17.74 -6.37
C ASN A 171 -15.51 -17.97 -5.12
N LYS A 172 -14.92 -18.37 -4.00
CA LYS A 172 -15.61 -18.57 -2.71
C LYS A 172 -15.90 -17.26 -1.97
N LEU A 173 -15.24 -16.16 -2.33
CA LEU A 173 -15.49 -14.86 -1.73
C LEU A 173 -16.91 -14.36 -2.03
N SER A 174 -17.45 -13.56 -1.12
CA SER A 174 -18.69 -12.82 -1.34
C SER A 174 -18.54 -11.84 -2.51
N LYS A 175 -19.65 -11.33 -3.06
CA LYS A 175 -19.59 -10.33 -4.12
C LYS A 175 -18.86 -9.06 -3.66
N GLU A 176 -19.13 -8.62 -2.44
CA GLU A 176 -18.50 -7.43 -1.85
C GLU A 176 -17.00 -7.63 -1.67
N ASP A 177 -16.58 -8.77 -1.10
CA ASP A 177 -15.16 -9.08 -0.92
C ASP A 177 -14.42 -9.21 -2.25
N LYS A 178 -15.06 -9.74 -3.30
CA LYS A 178 -14.47 -9.78 -4.64
C LYS A 178 -14.21 -8.39 -5.18
N GLU A 179 -15.18 -7.48 -5.08
CA GLU A 179 -15.00 -6.11 -5.57
C GLU A 179 -13.95 -5.36 -4.75
N LYS A 180 -13.94 -5.53 -3.42
CA LYS A 180 -12.90 -4.97 -2.55
C LYS A 180 -11.53 -5.55 -2.88
N PHE A 181 -11.40 -6.86 -3.10
CA PHE A 181 -10.11 -7.49 -3.38
C PHE A 181 -9.49 -7.00 -4.69
N LYS A 182 -10.31 -6.72 -5.71
CA LYS A 182 -9.85 -6.19 -6.99
C LYS A 182 -9.22 -4.80 -6.88
N THR A 183 -9.51 -4.03 -5.84
CA THR A 183 -8.89 -2.71 -5.64
C THR A 183 -7.49 -2.80 -5.06
N TYR A 184 -7.09 -3.97 -4.52
CA TYR A 184 -5.76 -4.13 -3.95
C TYR A 184 -4.69 -4.37 -5.03
N PRO A 185 -3.48 -3.82 -4.86
CA PRO A 185 -2.39 -3.96 -5.83
C PRO A 185 -1.96 -5.41 -6.07
N ILE A 186 -2.17 -6.32 -5.11
CA ILE A 186 -1.86 -7.75 -5.30
C ILE A 186 -2.67 -8.37 -6.45
N TYR A 187 -3.86 -7.85 -6.74
CA TYR A 187 -4.69 -8.32 -7.85
C TYR A 187 -4.00 -8.08 -9.20
N ASN A 188 -3.21 -7.01 -9.35
CA ASN A 188 -2.47 -6.71 -10.58
C ASN A 188 -1.37 -7.75 -10.86
N LEU A 189 -0.86 -8.44 -9.83
CA LEU A 189 0.09 -9.55 -10.02
C LEU A 189 -0.59 -10.79 -10.59
N TRP A 190 -1.89 -10.95 -10.36
CA TRP A 190 -2.67 -12.08 -10.88
C TRP A 190 -3.31 -11.75 -12.24
N ASN A 191 -3.86 -10.55 -12.40
CA ASN A 191 -4.52 -10.09 -13.61
C ASN A 191 -4.06 -8.68 -14.01
N PRO A 192 -2.94 -8.55 -14.74
CA PRO A 192 -2.32 -7.26 -15.06
C PRO A 192 -3.15 -6.33 -15.97
N LYS A 193 -4.27 -6.82 -16.52
CA LYS A 193 -5.10 -6.06 -17.48
C LYS A 193 -6.10 -5.08 -16.82
N SER A 194 -6.34 -5.18 -15.50
CA SER A 194 -7.34 -4.35 -14.80
C SER A 194 -7.07 -2.85 -14.75
N ILE A 195 -5.84 -2.40 -15.08
CA ILE A 195 -5.47 -0.98 -15.07
C ILE A 195 -5.82 -0.29 -16.39
N ARG A 196 -6.03 -1.04 -17.49
CA ARG A 196 -6.25 -0.45 -18.82
C ARG A 196 -7.71 -0.16 -19.16
N ASP A 197 -8.64 -0.62 -18.32
CA ASP A 197 -10.07 -0.58 -18.61
C ASP A 197 -10.86 0.39 -17.69
N ASN A 198 -10.17 1.22 -16.89
CA ASN A 198 -10.77 2.28 -16.06
C ASN A 198 -10.27 3.67 -16.49
#